data_AF-A0A2K8MGS7-F1
#
_entry.id   AF-A0A2K8MGS7-F1
#
_cell.length_a   1.000
_cell.length_b   1.000
_cell.length_c   1.000
_cell.angle_alpha   90.00
_cell.angle_beta   90.00
_cell.angle_gamma   90.00
#
_symmetry.space_group_name_H-M   'P 1'
#
loop_
_entity.id
_entity.type
_entity.pdbx_description
1 polymer ?
#
loop_
_entity_poly.entity_id
_entity_poly.type
_entity_poly.pdbx_seq_one_letter_code
_entity_poly.pdbx_strand_id
1 'polypeptide(L)'
;MRGTLLVICGLAIVAINGTAQAQAKDFRCRAGAGRSEAVTLGKVAARGRIAGDISVSSMSMHVKYATFGGANFAAADGSWTARLDVIGSARSQRNLLLARLRVLRSGKEQTYSLGDLGIGVTVPFSLTVADGKVTATLGKKTAEADIPVAPSTAKIACSTGEVTFADVELTQ
;
A
#
# COMPACT_ATOMS: atom_id res chain seq x y z
N MET A 1 38.81 -44.95 44.07
CA MET A 1 39.16 -43.58 43.62
C MET A 1 38.82 -43.46 42.16
N ARG A 2 38.09 -42.40 41.78
CA ARG A 2 38.10 -41.66 40.48
C ARG A 2 38.00 -42.49 39.18
N GLY A 3 37.07 -42.26 38.26
CA GLY A 3 36.09 -41.20 38.09
C GLY A 3 35.47 -41.34 36.70
N THR A 4 34.15 -41.31 36.65
CA THR A 4 33.34 -41.22 35.43
C THR A 4 33.44 -39.80 34.88
N LEU A 5 33.77 -39.61 33.61
CA LEU A 5 33.58 -38.32 32.94
C LEU A 5 32.81 -38.55 31.63
N LEU A 6 31.54 -38.17 31.67
CA LEU A 6 30.59 -38.23 30.57
C LEU A 6 30.56 -36.83 29.93
N VAL A 7 31.22 -36.68 28.78
CA VAL A 7 31.27 -35.41 28.05
C VAL A 7 30.01 -35.31 27.19
N ILE A 8 29.02 -34.55 27.68
CA ILE A 8 27.83 -34.19 26.93
C ILE A 8 28.18 -32.95 26.09
N CYS A 9 28.40 -33.14 24.78
CA CYS A 9 28.46 -32.04 23.82
C CYS A 9 27.07 -31.41 23.70
N GLY A 10 26.85 -30.32 24.44
CA GLY A 10 25.70 -29.45 24.25
C GLY A 10 25.76 -28.77 22.88
N LEU A 11 24.95 -29.24 21.94
CA LEU A 11 24.70 -28.56 20.68
C LEU A 11 23.82 -27.33 20.99
N ALA A 12 24.42 -26.15 21.07
CA ALA A 12 23.69 -24.89 21.11
C ALA A 12 23.08 -24.63 19.73
N ILE A 13 21.78 -24.93 19.58
CA ILE A 13 21.00 -24.51 18.42
C ILE A 13 20.80 -23.01 18.55
N VAL A 14 21.63 -22.23 17.84
CA VAL A 14 21.40 -20.80 17.66
C VAL A 14 20.18 -20.65 16.76
N ALA A 15 19.02 -20.38 17.37
CA ALA A 15 17.84 -19.95 16.65
C ALA A 15 18.13 -18.56 16.05
N ILE A 16 18.52 -18.54 14.78
CA ILE A 16 18.60 -17.31 13.98
C ILE A 16 17.15 -16.86 13.78
N ASN A 17 16.67 -15.98 14.66
CA ASN A 17 15.46 -15.20 14.43
C ASN A 17 15.73 -14.25 13.27
N GLY A 18 15.61 -14.77 12.04
CA GLY A 18 15.67 -13.98 10.83
C GLY A 18 14.47 -13.03 10.83
N THR A 19 14.70 -11.77 11.15
CA THR A 19 13.79 -10.69 10.78
C THR A 19 13.70 -10.72 9.27
N ALA A 20 12.56 -11.14 8.72
CA ALA A 20 12.32 -11.08 7.28
C ALA A 20 12.46 -9.63 6.84
N GLN A 21 13.58 -9.28 6.20
CA GLN A 21 13.77 -7.97 5.59
C GLN A 21 12.76 -7.85 4.45
N ALA A 22 11.83 -6.92 4.58
CA ALA A 22 11.02 -6.46 3.46
C ALA A 22 11.98 -5.96 2.38
N GLN A 23 11.96 -6.57 1.19
CA GLN A 23 12.70 -6.02 0.05
C GLN A 23 11.90 -4.86 -0.53
N ALA A 24 12.54 -3.69 -0.58
CA ALA A 24 12.01 -2.54 -1.29
C ALA A 24 11.77 -2.89 -2.76
N LYS A 25 10.61 -2.49 -3.29
CA LYS A 25 10.20 -2.73 -4.67
C LYS A 25 9.91 -1.40 -5.35
N ASP A 26 10.56 -1.17 -6.48
CA ASP A 26 10.18 -0.11 -7.39
C ASP A 26 9.13 -0.61 -8.37
N PHE A 27 8.08 0.18 -8.56
CA PHE A 27 7.04 -0.09 -9.54
C PHE A 27 6.72 1.17 -10.33
N ARG A 28 7.16 1.15 -11.58
CA ARG A 28 6.84 2.21 -12.54
C ARG A 28 5.77 1.72 -13.50
N CYS A 29 4.75 2.54 -13.64
CA CYS A 29 3.63 2.28 -14.50
C CYS A 29 3.54 3.32 -15.59
N ARG A 30 3.47 2.84 -16.84
CA ARG A 30 3.20 3.66 -18.02
C ARG A 30 1.92 3.15 -18.68
N ALA A 31 0.82 3.29 -17.95
CA ALA A 31 -0.47 2.83 -18.43
C ALA A 31 -1.05 3.87 -19.40
N GLY A 32 -1.14 3.53 -20.69
CA GLY A 32 -1.95 4.30 -21.62
C GLY A 32 -3.40 4.41 -21.16
N ALA A 33 -4.16 5.35 -21.72
CA ALA A 33 -5.59 5.49 -21.45
C ALA A 33 -6.31 4.13 -21.61
N GLY A 34 -7.12 3.73 -20.63
CA GLY A 34 -7.82 2.45 -20.65
C GLY A 34 -7.03 1.23 -20.16
N ARG A 35 -5.76 1.38 -19.75
CA ARG A 35 -4.93 0.30 -19.19
C ARG A 35 -4.74 0.44 -17.69
N SER A 36 -4.51 -0.70 -17.03
CA SER A 36 -4.17 -0.78 -15.61
C SER A 36 -3.08 -1.83 -15.39
N GLU A 37 -2.13 -1.54 -14.52
CA GLU A 37 -1.11 -2.48 -14.08
C GLU A 37 -1.16 -2.57 -12.55
N ALA A 38 -0.87 -3.74 -12.01
CA ALA A 38 -0.87 -3.98 -10.58
C ALA A 38 0.19 -4.99 -10.18
N VAL A 39 0.82 -4.75 -9.03
CA VAL A 39 1.78 -5.66 -8.41
C VAL A 39 1.24 -6.09 -7.05
N THR A 40 1.21 -7.40 -6.82
CA THR A 40 0.91 -7.94 -5.49
C THR A 40 2.19 -7.93 -4.67
N LEU A 41 2.15 -7.24 -3.53
CA LEU A 41 3.29 -7.12 -2.63
C LEU A 41 3.43 -8.37 -1.75
N GLY A 42 2.29 -8.96 -1.32
CA GLY A 42 2.27 -10.19 -0.55
C GLY A 42 0.93 -10.47 0.13
N LYS A 43 0.88 -11.59 0.86
CA LYS A 43 -0.20 -11.91 1.81
C LYS A 43 0.06 -11.17 3.12
N VAL A 44 -1.01 -10.80 3.83
CA VAL A 44 -0.98 -10.08 5.10
C VAL A 44 -1.75 -10.88 6.13
N ALA A 45 -1.21 -11.04 7.34
CA ALA A 45 -1.82 -11.93 8.34
C ALA A 45 -2.83 -11.22 9.27
N ALA A 46 -2.40 -10.15 9.96
CA ALA A 46 -3.22 -9.47 10.97
C ALA A 46 -3.08 -7.95 10.89
N ARG A 47 -1.84 -7.48 10.74
CA ARG A 47 -1.49 -6.08 10.55
C ARG A 47 -0.57 -5.97 9.34
N GLY A 48 -0.56 -4.81 8.72
CA GLY A 48 0.34 -4.56 7.60
C GLY A 48 0.46 -3.09 7.29
N ARG A 49 1.63 -2.69 6.79
CA ARG A 49 1.89 -1.35 6.31
C ARG A 49 2.57 -1.42 4.94
N ILE A 50 1.97 -0.76 3.97
CA ILE A 50 2.60 -0.44 2.69
C ILE A 50 3.13 0.98 2.82
N ALA A 51 4.42 1.19 2.58
CA ALA A 51 5.03 2.52 2.61
C ALA A 51 6.03 2.67 1.46
N GLY A 52 6.28 3.90 1.05
CA GLY A 52 7.24 4.25 0.00
C GLY A 52 6.98 5.67 -0.48
N ASP A 53 7.50 5.99 -1.66
CA ASP A 53 7.26 7.26 -2.33
C ASP A 53 6.35 7.08 -3.54
N ILE A 54 5.50 8.08 -3.80
CA ILE A 54 4.63 8.12 -4.98
C ILE A 54 4.80 9.43 -5.72
N SER A 55 4.88 9.35 -7.05
CA SER A 55 4.83 10.50 -7.94
C SER A 55 3.97 10.21 -9.16
N VAL A 56 3.35 11.26 -9.69
CA VAL A 56 2.59 11.21 -10.95
C VAL A 56 3.19 12.25 -11.89
N SER A 57 3.85 11.81 -12.95
CA SER A 57 4.54 12.70 -13.90
C SER A 57 3.65 13.17 -15.04
N SER A 58 2.62 12.39 -15.39
CA SER A 58 1.65 12.79 -16.42
C SER A 58 0.27 12.24 -16.14
N MET A 59 -0.75 13.02 -16.51
CA MET A 59 -2.14 12.60 -16.49
C MET A 59 -2.61 12.21 -17.88
N SER A 60 -3.25 11.06 -18.02
CA SER A 60 -4.00 10.66 -19.22
C SER A 60 -5.43 10.31 -18.82
N MET A 61 -6.28 11.30 -18.59
CA MET A 61 -7.64 11.05 -18.09
C MET A 61 -8.42 10.14 -19.05
N HIS A 62 -9.16 9.18 -18.49
CA HIS A 62 -10.04 8.31 -19.24
C HIS A 62 -11.38 8.18 -18.51
N VAL A 63 -12.49 8.19 -19.24
CA VAL A 63 -13.86 8.15 -18.67
C VAL A 63 -14.09 6.97 -17.71
N LYS A 64 -13.40 5.85 -17.95
CA LYS A 64 -13.48 4.64 -17.10
C LYS A 64 -12.50 4.64 -15.92
N TYR A 65 -11.42 5.41 -15.97
CA TYR A 65 -10.31 5.35 -15.01
C TYR A 65 -9.93 6.77 -14.58
N ALA A 66 -10.51 7.21 -13.47
CA ALA A 66 -10.15 8.47 -12.82
C ALA A 66 -8.99 8.32 -11.82
N THR A 67 -8.69 7.08 -11.43
CA THR A 67 -7.59 6.77 -10.50
C THR A 67 -6.30 6.56 -11.26
N PHE A 68 -5.25 7.28 -10.86
CA PHE A 68 -3.91 7.22 -11.44
C PHE A 68 -3.08 6.13 -10.80
N GLY A 69 -3.09 6.09 -9.47
CA GLY A 69 -2.27 5.20 -8.67
C GLY A 69 -2.90 4.97 -7.31
N GLY A 70 -2.59 3.85 -6.68
CA GLY A 70 -2.90 3.64 -5.29
C GLY A 70 -2.28 2.38 -4.70
N ALA A 71 -2.18 2.37 -3.38
CA ALA A 71 -1.88 1.19 -2.59
C ALA A 71 -3.17 0.69 -1.94
N ASN A 72 -3.38 -0.62 -1.85
CA ASN A 72 -4.58 -1.18 -1.24
C ASN A 72 -4.31 -2.42 -0.40
N PHE A 73 -5.14 -2.56 0.63
CA PHE A 73 -5.39 -3.82 1.32
C PHE A 73 -6.79 -4.33 0.96
N ALA A 74 -6.93 -5.65 0.88
CA ALA A 74 -8.23 -6.29 0.71
C ALA A 74 -8.40 -7.47 1.66
N ALA A 75 -9.65 -7.74 2.04
CA ALA A 75 -10.03 -8.94 2.77
C ALA A 75 -9.93 -10.19 1.87
N ALA A 76 -9.73 -11.36 2.47
CA ALA A 76 -9.65 -12.63 1.73
C ALA A 76 -10.96 -12.99 1.01
N ASP A 77 -12.08 -12.64 1.63
CA ASP A 77 -13.44 -12.90 1.15
C ASP A 77 -13.97 -11.79 0.21
N GLY A 78 -13.18 -10.74 -0.04
CA GLY A 78 -13.60 -9.57 -0.83
C GLY A 78 -14.67 -8.71 -0.16
N SER A 79 -15.00 -8.93 1.11
CA SER A 79 -16.02 -8.17 1.85
C SER A 79 -15.70 -6.67 1.94
N TRP A 80 -14.41 -6.33 1.95
CA TRP A 80 -13.93 -4.97 1.89
C TRP A 80 -12.59 -4.80 1.17
N THR A 81 -12.36 -3.58 0.70
CA THR A 81 -11.07 -3.11 0.18
C THR A 81 -10.83 -1.69 0.68
N ALA A 82 -9.64 -1.42 1.22
CA ALA A 82 -9.21 -0.09 1.60
C ALA A 82 -8.03 0.34 0.73
N ARG A 83 -8.10 1.53 0.18
CA ARG A 83 -7.15 2.01 -0.83
C ARG A 83 -6.80 3.47 -0.60
N LEU A 84 -5.50 3.76 -0.58
CA LEU A 84 -5.00 5.10 -0.80
C LEU A 84 -5.03 5.35 -2.31
N ASP A 85 -5.89 6.25 -2.77
CA ASP A 85 -6.05 6.60 -4.18
C ASP A 85 -5.44 7.97 -4.48
N VAL A 86 -4.68 8.07 -5.56
CA VAL A 86 -4.43 9.32 -6.29
C VAL A 86 -5.35 9.34 -7.50
N ILE A 87 -6.25 10.32 -7.55
CA ILE A 87 -7.23 10.52 -8.62
C ILE A 87 -7.00 11.86 -9.31
N GLY A 88 -7.43 11.97 -10.55
CA GLY A 88 -7.45 13.25 -11.28
C GLY A 88 -8.83 13.87 -11.21
N SER A 89 -8.85 15.19 -11.07
CA SER A 89 -10.05 16.00 -11.16
C SER A 89 -9.82 17.09 -12.20
N ALA A 90 -10.72 17.16 -13.18
CA ALA A 90 -10.80 18.29 -14.09
C ALA A 90 -11.71 19.35 -13.45
N ARG A 91 -11.12 20.28 -12.69
CA ARG A 91 -11.87 21.39 -12.09
C ARG A 91 -11.45 22.70 -12.74
N SER A 92 -12.39 23.38 -13.41
CA SER A 92 -12.20 24.73 -13.93
C SER A 92 -10.91 24.92 -14.76
N GLN A 93 -10.67 24.00 -15.72
CA GLN A 93 -9.49 23.98 -16.59
C GLN A 93 -8.13 23.72 -15.90
N ARG A 94 -8.11 23.38 -14.61
CA ARG A 94 -6.90 22.88 -13.93
C ARG A 94 -7.02 21.38 -13.72
N ASN A 95 -6.02 20.65 -14.23
CA ASN A 95 -5.82 19.25 -13.91
C ASN A 95 -5.22 19.18 -12.50
N LEU A 96 -6.04 18.77 -11.53
CA LEU A 96 -5.61 18.59 -10.14
C LEU A 96 -5.54 17.11 -9.83
N LEU A 97 -4.48 16.70 -9.13
CA LEU A 97 -4.43 15.39 -8.50
C LEU A 97 -4.94 15.53 -7.07
N LEU A 98 -5.84 14.63 -6.69
CA LEU A 98 -6.37 14.53 -5.34
C LEU A 98 -5.98 13.19 -4.76
N ALA A 99 -5.57 13.19 -3.50
CA ALA A 99 -5.36 11.98 -2.74
C ALA A 99 -6.54 11.74 -1.81
N ARG A 100 -6.93 10.47 -1.63
CA ARG A 100 -7.98 10.07 -0.69
C ARG A 100 -7.76 8.67 -0.17
N LEU A 101 -8.21 8.43 1.05
CA LEU A 101 -8.51 7.09 1.53
C LEU A 101 -9.90 6.71 1.04
N ARG A 102 -10.02 5.54 0.40
CA ARG A 102 -11.27 4.97 -0.06
C ARG A 102 -11.46 3.60 0.58
N VAL A 103 -12.62 3.39 1.20
CA VAL A 103 -13.03 2.10 1.75
C VAL A 103 -14.29 1.65 1.04
N LEU A 104 -14.22 0.51 0.35
CA LEU A 104 -15.37 -0.15 -0.25
C LEU A 104 -15.75 -1.34 0.63
N ARG A 105 -17.00 -1.36 1.12
CA ARG A 105 -17.53 -2.45 1.94
C ARG A 105 -18.95 -2.79 1.51
N SER A 106 -19.19 -4.05 1.13
CA SER A 106 -20.52 -4.53 0.71
C SER A 106 -21.19 -3.61 -0.33
N GLY A 107 -20.42 -3.10 -1.29
CA GLY A 107 -20.89 -2.19 -2.34
C GLY A 107 -21.06 -0.72 -1.92
N LYS A 108 -20.86 -0.37 -0.64
CA LYS A 108 -20.88 1.01 -0.15
C LYS A 108 -19.47 1.58 -0.13
N GLU A 109 -19.31 2.76 -0.74
CA GLU A 109 -18.05 3.48 -0.78
C GLU A 109 -18.03 4.61 0.26
N GLN A 110 -16.96 4.65 1.06
CA GLN A 110 -16.62 5.77 1.94
C GLN A 110 -15.31 6.38 1.46
N THR A 111 -15.24 7.71 1.43
CA THR A 111 -14.05 8.43 0.98
C THR A 111 -13.67 9.51 1.97
N TYR A 112 -12.36 9.63 2.23
CA TYR A 112 -11.78 10.59 3.14
C TYR A 112 -10.66 11.32 2.40
N SER A 113 -10.81 12.62 2.23
CA SER A 113 -9.84 13.42 1.47
C SER A 113 -8.51 13.55 2.23
N LEU A 114 -7.42 13.30 1.52
CA LEU A 114 -6.05 13.65 1.91
C LEU A 114 -5.60 14.92 1.16
N GLY A 115 -6.49 15.59 0.43
CA GLY A 115 -6.23 16.83 -0.29
C GLY A 115 -5.33 16.67 -1.52
N ASP A 116 -4.77 17.79 -1.96
CA ASP A 116 -4.18 17.89 -3.29
C ASP A 116 -2.74 17.38 -3.34
N LEU A 117 -2.37 16.87 -4.52
CA LEU A 117 -1.02 16.45 -4.92
C LEU A 117 -0.60 17.24 -6.17
N GLY A 118 0.64 17.70 -6.21
CA GLY A 118 1.20 18.33 -7.41
C GLY A 118 1.65 17.30 -8.45
N ILE A 119 1.41 17.57 -9.73
CA ILE A 119 2.01 16.79 -10.83
C ILE A 119 3.52 16.98 -10.79
N GLY A 120 4.27 15.89 -10.97
CA GLY A 120 5.74 15.87 -10.91
C GLY A 120 6.32 15.97 -9.50
N VAL A 121 5.48 16.01 -8.46
CA VAL A 121 5.92 16.02 -7.06
C VAL A 121 5.99 14.59 -6.55
N THR A 122 7.14 14.22 -5.99
CA THR A 122 7.30 12.98 -5.21
C THR A 122 6.92 13.26 -3.77
N VAL A 123 6.05 12.41 -3.22
CA VAL A 123 5.62 12.50 -1.82
C VAL A 123 5.69 11.13 -1.15
N PRO A 124 6.10 11.06 0.12
CA PRO A 124 6.01 9.82 0.86
C PRO A 124 4.55 9.47 1.14
N PHE A 125 4.24 8.19 1.04
CA PHE A 125 2.93 7.65 1.37
C PHE A 125 3.04 6.47 2.33
N SER A 126 1.96 6.24 3.07
CA SER A 126 1.74 4.93 3.67
C SER A 126 0.27 4.59 3.76
N LEU A 127 -0.03 3.31 3.64
CA LEU A 127 -1.31 2.73 4.00
C LEU A 127 -1.04 1.67 5.07
N THR A 128 -1.65 1.84 6.24
CA THR A 128 -1.48 0.94 7.38
C THR A 128 -2.82 0.35 7.74
N VAL A 129 -2.86 -0.94 8.00
CA VAL A 129 -3.99 -1.62 8.61
C VAL A 129 -3.54 -2.25 9.92
N ALA A 130 -4.16 -1.83 11.01
CA ALA A 130 -3.94 -2.37 12.34
C ALA A 130 -5.18 -2.15 13.21
N ASP A 131 -5.47 -3.10 14.10
CA ASP A 131 -6.40 -2.91 15.22
C ASP A 131 -7.81 -2.45 14.80
N GLY A 132 -8.33 -3.04 13.72
CA GLY A 132 -9.66 -2.72 13.19
C GLY A 132 -9.73 -1.37 12.47
N LYS A 133 -8.59 -0.76 12.14
CA LYS A 133 -8.50 0.52 11.45
C LYS A 133 -7.60 0.46 10.23
N VAL A 134 -7.91 1.32 9.27
CA VAL A 134 -7.02 1.67 8.17
C VAL A 134 -6.65 3.14 8.29
N THR A 135 -5.35 3.42 8.24
CA THR A 135 -4.78 4.77 8.25
C THR A 135 -4.03 4.98 6.95
N ALA A 136 -4.37 6.04 6.22
CA ALA A 136 -3.65 6.46 5.03
C ALA A 136 -2.94 7.78 5.30
N THR A 137 -1.69 7.88 4.88
CA THR A 137 -0.86 9.08 5.00
C THR A 137 -0.28 9.42 3.64
N LEU A 138 -0.28 10.72 3.30
CA LEU A 138 0.40 11.28 2.15
C LEU A 138 1.12 12.57 2.57
N GLY A 139 2.45 12.56 2.57
CA GLY A 139 3.25 13.62 3.18
C GLY A 139 2.88 13.80 4.66
N LYS A 140 2.38 14.97 5.02
CA LYS A 140 1.95 15.33 6.39
C LYS A 140 0.46 15.11 6.65
N LYS A 141 -0.29 14.63 5.66
CA LYS A 141 -1.75 14.55 5.71
C LYS A 141 -2.17 13.12 6.01
N THR A 142 -3.17 12.94 6.87
CA THR A 142 -3.63 11.64 7.33
C THR A 142 -5.15 11.55 7.30
N ALA A 143 -5.66 10.36 6.96
CA ALA A 143 -7.07 10.01 6.99
C ALA A 143 -7.22 8.59 7.54
N GLU A 144 -8.30 8.35 8.28
CA GLU A 144 -8.53 7.08 8.96
C GLU A 144 -9.98 6.60 8.75
N ALA A 145 -10.16 5.28 8.77
CA ALA A 145 -11.46 4.64 8.73
C ALA A 145 -11.43 3.31 9.49
N ASP A 146 -12.58 2.91 10.03
CA ASP A 146 -12.73 1.60 10.65
C ASP A 146 -12.91 0.50 9.58
N ILE A 147 -12.34 -0.68 9.85
CA ILE A 147 -12.47 -1.88 9.02
C ILE A 147 -12.91 -3.08 9.87
N PRO A 148 -13.72 -4.00 9.31
CA PRO A 148 -14.37 -5.04 10.10
C PRO A 148 -13.47 -6.24 10.43
N VAL A 149 -12.48 -6.54 9.58
CA VAL A 149 -11.61 -7.73 9.71
C VAL A 149 -10.19 -7.42 9.23
N ALA A 150 -9.24 -8.27 9.62
CA ALA A 150 -7.85 -8.19 9.19
C ALA A 150 -7.68 -8.28 7.66
N PRO A 151 -6.67 -7.61 7.09
CA PRO A 151 -6.37 -7.66 5.66
C PRO A 151 -5.77 -9.02 5.29
N SER A 152 -5.90 -9.44 4.04
CA SER A 152 -5.29 -10.68 3.54
C SER A 152 -4.27 -10.46 2.45
N THR A 153 -4.36 -9.36 1.71
CA THR A 153 -3.48 -9.08 0.57
C THR A 153 -3.13 -7.60 0.51
N ALA A 154 -1.88 -7.32 0.13
CA ALA A 154 -1.36 -5.99 -0.13
C ALA A 154 -1.01 -5.85 -1.61
N LYS A 155 -1.45 -4.76 -2.25
CA LYS A 155 -1.17 -4.49 -3.66
C LYS A 155 -0.89 -3.01 -3.88
N ILE A 156 -0.12 -2.72 -4.91
CA ILE A 156 -0.07 -1.39 -5.53
C ILE A 156 -0.57 -1.52 -6.95
N ALA A 157 -1.30 -0.50 -7.41
CA ALA A 157 -1.88 -0.48 -8.73
C ALA A 157 -1.86 0.93 -9.29
N CYS A 158 -1.82 0.99 -10.60
CA CYS A 158 -1.94 2.21 -11.36
C CYS A 158 -2.92 1.99 -12.51
N SER A 159 -3.50 3.07 -12.97
CA SER A 159 -4.24 3.10 -14.21
C SER A 159 -4.05 4.46 -14.83
N THR A 160 -3.91 4.51 -16.15
CA THR A 160 -3.93 5.75 -16.94
C THR A 160 -2.98 6.87 -16.51
N GLY A 161 -1.92 7.12 -17.29
CA GLY A 161 -0.88 8.11 -17.01
C GLY A 161 0.43 7.46 -16.60
N GLU A 162 1.37 8.29 -16.15
CA GLU A 162 2.68 7.84 -15.67
C GLU A 162 2.76 8.02 -14.15
N VAL A 163 2.78 6.89 -13.44
CA VAL A 163 2.87 6.83 -11.98
C VAL A 163 4.09 6.00 -11.60
N THR A 164 4.87 6.53 -10.65
CA THR A 164 6.01 5.82 -10.09
C THR A 164 5.78 5.62 -8.60
N PHE A 165 5.93 4.38 -8.15
CA PHE A 165 6.10 4.02 -6.76
C PHE A 165 7.55 3.62 -6.56
N ALA A 166 8.25 4.30 -5.66
CA ALA A 166 9.65 4.03 -5.35
C ALA A 166 9.79 3.55 -3.91
N ASP A 167 10.79 2.70 -3.67
CA ASP A 167 11.16 2.21 -2.34
C ASP A 167 9.96 1.60 -1.59
N VAL A 168 9.10 0.86 -2.32
CA VAL A 168 7.88 0.32 -1.71
C VAL A 168 8.20 -0.88 -0.85
N GLU A 169 7.85 -0.79 0.42
CA GLU A 169 8.00 -1.85 1.39
C GLU A 169 6.65 -2.31 1.93
N LEU A 170 6.57 -3.60 2.22
CA LEU A 170 5.47 -4.21 2.97
C LEU A 170 6.02 -4.71 4.30
N THR A 171 5.61 -4.10 5.40
CA THR A 171 5.95 -4.53 6.78
C THR A 171 4.71 -5.10 7.48
N GLN A 172 4.89 -6.09 8.36
CA GLN A 172 3.80 -6.83 9.03
C GLN A 172 4.19 -7.23 10.45
#